data_AF-A0A243Q4G3-F1
#
_entry.id   AF-A0A243Q4G3-F1
#
_cell.length_a   1.000
_cell.length_b   1.000
_cell.length_c   1.000
_cell.angle_alpha   90.00
_cell.angle_beta   90.00
_cell.angle_gamma   90.00
#
_symmetry.space_group_name_H-M   'P 1'
#
loop_
_entity.id
_entity.type
_entity.pdbx_description
1 polymer ?
#
loop_
_entity_poly.entity_id
_entity_poly.type
_entity_poly.pdbx_seq_one_letter_code
_entity_poly.pdbx_strand_id
1 'polypeptide(L)'
;MPDRGAAAAGRRRRRVVRSVSAAAVALGAALSGACATTVGGAGAPAPGEVAVYRAELSASAAAEVRAEGVELCRESMASMVVMVRGFNAFVARLNVAQSYPGVGDLDEKARASLIAGADQIRPKITATAPVDVSTPARTFLESTARLENAIRRELSAGLNPVSGQWSRDKQRLLDVCGGYTPLPATSSATPRPSVPSTTSARPGG
;
A
#
# COMPACT_ATOMS: atom_id res chain seq x y z
N MET A 1 54.79 35.74 -15.97
CA MET A 1 54.08 37.04 -16.02
C MET A 1 52.70 36.85 -15.45
N PRO A 2 52.39 37.48 -14.30
CA PRO A 2 51.05 37.52 -13.72
C PRO A 2 50.33 38.80 -14.16
N ASP A 3 49.01 38.71 -14.38
CA ASP A 3 48.16 39.91 -14.42
C ASP A 3 47.25 39.95 -13.20
N ARG A 4 47.17 41.14 -12.62
CA ARG A 4 46.52 41.50 -11.36
C ARG A 4 45.24 42.28 -11.67
N GLY A 5 44.27 42.24 -10.76
CA GLY A 5 43.24 43.27 -10.63
C GLY A 5 41.91 42.68 -10.14
N ALA A 6 41.68 42.63 -8.82
CA ALA A 6 41.08 43.69 -7.98
C ALA A 6 39.53 43.59 -7.98
N ALA A 7 38.94 43.14 -6.86
CA ALA A 7 38.23 43.98 -5.86
C ALA A 7 36.73 44.14 -6.22
N ALA A 8 35.73 44.17 -5.34
CA ALA A 8 35.63 44.23 -3.89
C ALA A 8 34.24 43.74 -3.45
N ALA A 9 34.16 43.32 -2.18
CA ALA A 9 33.08 43.51 -1.22
C ALA A 9 31.63 43.72 -1.71
N GLY A 10 30.75 42.78 -1.33
CA GLY A 10 29.30 42.98 -1.38
C GLY A 10 28.57 42.10 -0.36
N ARG A 11 28.64 42.47 0.93
CA ARG A 11 27.74 41.95 1.96
C ARG A 11 26.29 42.20 1.54
N ARG A 12 25.46 41.17 1.48
CA ARG A 12 24.05 41.25 1.90
C ARG A 12 23.55 39.87 2.33
N ARG A 13 23.51 39.69 3.64
CA ARG A 13 22.61 38.75 4.32
C ARG A 13 21.19 39.05 3.86
N ARG A 14 20.47 38.05 3.37
CA ARG A 14 19.03 37.94 3.62
C ARG A 14 18.69 36.49 3.91
N ARG A 15 18.48 36.22 5.21
CA ARG A 15 17.63 35.13 5.68
C ARG A 15 16.24 35.36 5.09
N VAL A 16 15.70 34.36 4.40
CA VAL A 16 14.26 34.22 4.14
C VAL A 16 13.90 32.91 4.83
N VAL A 17 13.76 32.96 6.16
CA VAL A 17 12.49 33.00 6.89
C VAL A 17 11.55 31.89 6.43
N ARG A 18 11.53 30.82 7.24
CA ARG A 18 10.52 29.76 7.26
C ARG A 18 9.13 30.38 7.35
N SER A 19 8.32 30.20 6.33
CA SER A 19 6.87 30.45 6.38
C SER A 19 6.20 29.31 7.15
N VAL A 20 6.02 29.54 8.45
CA VAL A 20 5.07 28.78 9.28
C VAL A 20 3.68 29.31 8.92
N SER A 21 2.89 28.53 8.19
CA SER A 21 1.48 28.80 7.98
C SER A 21 0.72 28.53 9.28
N ALA A 22 0.60 29.55 10.12
CA ALA A 22 -0.36 29.56 11.22
C ALA A 22 -1.74 29.91 10.63
N ALA A 23 -2.62 28.92 10.50
CA ALA A 23 -4.02 29.15 10.19
C ALA A 23 -4.69 29.79 11.41
N ALA A 24 -4.85 31.11 11.38
CA ALA A 24 -5.70 31.83 12.32
C ALA A 24 -7.17 31.60 11.93
N VAL A 25 -7.88 30.79 12.70
CA VAL A 25 -9.34 30.67 12.58
C VAL A 25 -9.96 31.92 13.20
N ALA A 26 -10.33 32.88 12.36
CA ALA A 26 -11.08 34.05 12.77
C ALA A 26 -12.55 33.65 13.03
N LEU A 27 -12.97 33.66 14.29
CA LEU A 27 -14.38 33.70 14.65
C LEU A 27 -14.92 35.10 14.33
N GLY A 28 -15.52 35.25 13.16
CA GLY A 28 -16.26 36.44 12.75
C GLY A 28 -17.75 36.26 12.99
N ALA A 29 -18.23 36.76 14.13
CA ALA A 29 -19.65 36.93 14.40
C ALA A 29 -20.18 38.11 13.57
N ALA A 30 -21.09 37.83 12.62
CA ALA A 30 -21.91 38.84 11.98
C ALA A 30 -23.21 38.21 11.46
N LEU A 31 -24.24 38.19 12.32
CA LEU A 31 -25.63 38.01 11.88
C LEU A 31 -26.49 39.05 12.62
N SER A 32 -26.72 40.17 11.95
CA SER A 32 -27.73 41.16 12.31
C SER A 32 -29.05 40.83 11.63
N GLY A 33 -29.98 40.26 12.40
CA GLY A 33 -31.40 40.61 12.45
C GLY A 33 -32.35 40.18 11.33
N ALA A 34 -33.15 39.14 11.58
CA ALA A 34 -34.62 39.20 11.57
C ALA A 34 -35.24 37.87 12.04
N CYS A 35 -36.28 37.97 12.87
CA CYS A 35 -37.08 36.92 13.54
C CYS A 35 -36.49 36.32 14.82
N ALA A 36 -36.83 36.98 15.93
CA ALA A 36 -36.68 36.51 17.29
C ALA A 36 -37.67 35.36 17.61
N THR A 37 -37.13 34.16 17.77
CA THR A 37 -37.49 33.27 18.88
C THR A 37 -36.17 32.85 19.53
N THR A 38 -35.80 33.56 20.59
CA THR A 38 -34.61 33.29 21.38
C THR A 38 -34.77 31.97 22.14
N VAL A 39 -34.32 30.86 21.56
CA VAL A 39 -33.88 29.73 22.38
C VAL A 39 -32.52 30.14 22.93
N GLY A 40 -32.52 30.63 24.18
CA GLY A 40 -31.30 30.84 24.94
C GLY A 40 -30.59 29.50 25.12
N GLY A 41 -29.59 29.25 24.29
CA GLY A 41 -28.73 28.08 24.38
C GLY A 41 -27.33 28.51 24.05
N ALA A 42 -26.52 28.74 25.09
CA ALA A 42 -25.09 28.47 24.99
C ALA A 42 -24.97 26.95 24.79
N GLY A 43 -25.25 26.49 23.57
CA GLY A 43 -25.11 25.10 23.17
C GLY A 43 -23.63 24.81 23.05
N ALA A 44 -22.94 24.62 24.18
CA ALA A 44 -21.80 23.73 24.18
C ALA A 44 -22.33 22.42 23.59
N PRO A 45 -21.77 21.91 22.46
CA PRO A 45 -22.24 20.65 21.90
C PRO A 45 -22.26 19.63 23.04
N ALA A 46 -23.36 18.87 23.15
CA ALA A 46 -23.48 17.90 24.21
C ALA A 46 -22.23 17.00 24.14
N PRO A 47 -21.54 16.70 25.26
CA PRO A 47 -20.29 15.94 25.23
C PRO A 47 -20.36 14.64 24.41
N GLY A 48 -21.56 14.05 24.27
CA GLY A 48 -21.85 12.92 23.40
C GLY A 48 -21.75 13.19 21.89
N GLU A 49 -22.17 14.35 21.38
CA GLU A 49 -22.11 14.68 19.95
C GLU A 49 -20.66 14.88 19.48
N VAL A 50 -19.82 15.53 20.31
CA VAL A 50 -18.38 15.65 20.02
C VAL A 50 -17.69 14.29 20.08
N ALA A 51 -18.09 13.42 20.99
CA ALA A 51 -17.56 12.07 21.10
C ALA A 51 -17.93 11.21 19.87
N VAL A 52 -19.19 11.28 19.41
CA VAL A 52 -19.65 10.58 18.20
C VAL A 52 -18.93 11.12 16.96
N TYR A 53 -18.84 12.43 16.78
CA TYR A 53 -18.15 13.02 15.63
C TYR A 53 -16.65 12.63 15.60
N ARG A 54 -15.97 12.63 16.75
CA ARG A 54 -14.58 12.14 16.85
C ARG A 54 -14.47 10.66 16.55
N ALA A 55 -15.43 9.85 17.00
CA ALA A 55 -15.48 8.43 16.71
C ALA A 55 -15.66 8.18 15.21
N GLU A 56 -16.58 8.88 14.54
CA GLU A 56 -16.81 8.78 13.10
C GLU A 56 -15.61 9.22 12.27
N LEU A 57 -14.96 10.34 12.64
CA LEU A 57 -13.71 10.77 12.00
C LEU A 57 -12.61 9.74 12.17
N SER A 58 -12.46 9.19 13.37
CA SER A 58 -11.45 8.16 13.65
C SER A 58 -11.72 6.87 12.88
N ALA A 59 -12.98 6.47 12.77
CA ALA A 59 -13.41 5.30 11.99
C ALA A 59 -13.20 5.50 10.49
N SER A 60 -13.49 6.71 9.97
CA SER A 60 -13.27 7.05 8.56
C SER A 60 -11.79 7.03 8.21
N ALA A 61 -10.95 7.65 9.03
CA ALA A 61 -9.49 7.61 8.85
C ALA A 61 -8.94 6.17 8.91
N ALA A 62 -9.44 5.35 9.83
CA ALA A 62 -9.06 3.94 9.92
C ALA A 62 -9.49 3.14 8.68
N ALA A 63 -10.67 3.44 8.12
CA ALA A 63 -11.17 2.81 6.90
C ALA A 63 -10.33 3.19 5.67
N GLU A 64 -9.93 4.46 5.54
CA GLU A 64 -9.03 4.93 4.47
C GLU A 64 -7.66 4.24 4.54
N VAL A 65 -7.04 4.22 5.73
CA VAL A 65 -5.76 3.52 5.96
C VAL A 65 -5.87 2.04 5.60
N ARG A 66 -6.99 1.39 5.97
CA ARG A 66 -7.22 -0.01 5.60
C ARG A 66 -7.37 -0.18 4.09
N ALA A 67 -8.08 0.70 3.40
CA ALA A 67 -8.26 0.64 1.95
C ALA A 67 -6.93 0.75 1.21
N GLU A 68 -6.02 1.61 1.66
CA GLU A 68 -4.65 1.67 1.12
C GLU A 68 -3.88 0.36 1.31
N GLY A 69 -4.02 -0.29 2.48
CA GLY A 69 -3.46 -1.62 2.71
C GLY A 69 -4.01 -2.69 1.76
N VAL A 70 -5.32 -2.67 1.48
CA VAL A 70 -5.96 -3.56 0.51
C VAL A 70 -5.37 -3.36 -0.89
N GLU A 71 -5.25 -2.11 -1.34
CA GLU A 71 -4.70 -1.79 -2.65
C GLU A 71 -3.23 -2.20 -2.79
N LEU A 72 -2.41 -1.93 -1.77
CA LEU A 72 -1.01 -2.36 -1.73
C LEU A 72 -0.90 -3.89 -1.81
N CYS A 73 -1.73 -4.61 -1.06
CA CYS A 73 -1.73 -6.07 -1.10
C CYS A 73 -2.20 -6.64 -2.43
N ARG A 74 -3.27 -6.09 -3.02
CA ARG A 74 -3.78 -6.47 -4.34
C ARG A 74 -2.70 -6.31 -5.41
N GLU A 75 -2.05 -5.17 -5.45
CA GLU A 75 -0.98 -4.88 -6.41
C GLU A 75 0.24 -5.78 -6.19
N SER A 76 0.63 -5.99 -4.93
CA SER A 76 1.75 -6.87 -4.58
C SER A 76 1.52 -8.29 -5.05
N MET A 77 0.33 -8.86 -4.78
CA MET A 77 -0.02 -10.21 -5.21
C MET A 77 -0.03 -10.35 -6.74
N ALA A 78 -0.62 -9.38 -7.46
CA ALA A 78 -0.66 -9.40 -8.92
C ALA A 78 0.76 -9.33 -9.52
N SER A 79 1.58 -8.41 -9.02
CA SER A 79 2.96 -8.21 -9.45
C SER A 79 3.84 -9.45 -9.18
N MET A 80 3.68 -10.09 -8.02
CA MET A 80 4.43 -11.30 -7.67
C MET A 80 4.21 -12.46 -8.65
N VAL A 81 3.01 -12.60 -9.22
CA VAL A 81 2.73 -13.66 -10.21
C VAL A 81 3.65 -13.53 -11.43
N VAL A 82 3.81 -12.31 -11.95
CA VAL A 82 4.65 -12.07 -13.12
C VAL A 82 6.13 -12.26 -12.78
N MET A 83 6.58 -11.74 -11.64
CA MET A 83 7.96 -11.91 -11.17
C MET A 83 8.35 -13.39 -11.02
N VAL A 84 7.50 -14.18 -10.35
CA VAL A 84 7.74 -15.61 -10.11
C VAL A 84 7.77 -16.39 -11.41
N ARG A 85 6.87 -16.09 -12.36
CA ARG A 85 6.87 -16.73 -13.67
C ARG A 85 8.17 -16.46 -14.43
N GLY A 86 8.62 -15.21 -14.49
CA GLY A 86 9.86 -14.83 -15.15
C GLY A 86 11.08 -15.50 -14.51
N PHE A 87 11.18 -15.46 -13.19
CA PHE A 87 12.27 -16.08 -12.45
C PHE A 87 12.30 -17.61 -12.61
N ASN A 88 11.15 -18.28 -12.53
CA ASN A 88 11.09 -19.74 -12.68
C ASN A 88 11.44 -20.20 -14.09
N ALA A 89 11.06 -19.45 -15.13
CA ALA A 89 11.46 -19.75 -16.50
C ALA A 89 12.99 -19.67 -16.66
N PHE A 90 13.61 -18.63 -16.10
CA PHE A 90 15.06 -18.48 -16.06
C PHE A 90 15.74 -19.63 -15.31
N VAL A 91 15.32 -19.94 -14.08
CA VAL A 91 15.91 -21.03 -13.27
C VAL A 91 15.76 -22.38 -13.96
N ALA A 92 14.60 -22.67 -14.56
CA ALA A 92 14.38 -23.91 -15.29
C ALA A 92 15.39 -24.05 -16.46
N ARG A 93 15.60 -22.99 -17.23
CA ARG A 93 16.59 -23.01 -18.32
C ARG A 93 18.01 -23.10 -17.81
N LEU A 94 18.35 -22.36 -16.75
CA LEU A 94 19.68 -22.37 -16.13
C LEU A 94 20.03 -23.76 -15.61
N ASN A 95 19.08 -24.49 -15.02
CA ASN A 95 19.28 -25.86 -14.57
C ASN A 95 19.52 -26.85 -15.73
N VAL A 96 19.00 -26.58 -16.93
CA VAL A 96 19.28 -27.40 -18.12
C VAL A 96 20.61 -27.03 -18.77
N ALA A 97 20.90 -25.73 -18.91
CA ALA A 97 22.13 -25.23 -19.56
C ALA A 97 23.37 -25.31 -18.67
N GLN A 98 23.20 -25.26 -17.35
CA GLN A 98 24.27 -25.16 -16.35
C GLN A 98 25.24 -23.98 -16.59
N SER A 99 24.81 -22.98 -17.36
CA SER A 99 25.60 -21.82 -17.76
C SER A 99 24.70 -20.64 -18.16
N TYR A 100 25.13 -19.41 -17.88
CA TYR A 100 24.40 -18.19 -18.25
C TYR A 100 24.30 -17.99 -19.77
N PRO A 101 25.37 -18.17 -20.57
CA PRO A 101 25.24 -18.11 -22.03
C PRO A 101 24.20 -19.09 -22.59
N GLY A 102 24.03 -20.25 -21.94
CA GLY A 102 23.03 -21.22 -22.32
C GLY A 102 21.58 -20.81 -21.98
N VAL A 103 21.34 -19.78 -21.17
CA VAL A 103 19.97 -19.35 -20.85
C VAL A 103 19.29 -18.51 -21.94
N GLY A 104 20.06 -17.97 -22.90
CA GLY A 104 19.52 -17.11 -23.95
C GLY A 104 19.12 -15.74 -23.41
N ASP A 105 17.88 -15.31 -23.67
CA ASP A 105 17.34 -14.01 -23.24
C ASP A 105 16.52 -14.10 -21.93
N LEU A 106 16.51 -15.27 -21.28
CA LEU A 106 15.66 -15.53 -20.12
C LEU A 106 16.15 -14.85 -18.84
N ASP A 107 17.45 -14.60 -18.70
CA ASP A 107 18.00 -13.76 -17.63
C ASP A 107 17.48 -12.32 -17.75
N GLU A 108 17.52 -11.75 -18.96
CA GLU A 108 17.00 -10.40 -19.22
C GLU A 108 15.48 -10.33 -18.96
N LYS A 109 14.73 -11.30 -19.46
CA LYS A 109 13.27 -11.39 -19.21
C LYS A 109 12.93 -11.55 -17.73
N ALA A 110 13.71 -12.34 -16.99
CA ALA A 110 13.52 -12.49 -15.55
C ALA A 110 13.79 -11.16 -14.83
N ARG A 111 14.90 -10.48 -15.16
CA ARG A 111 15.20 -9.15 -14.61
C ARG A 111 14.13 -8.13 -14.94
N ALA A 112 13.69 -8.06 -16.19
CA ALA A 112 12.62 -7.15 -16.63
C ALA A 112 11.32 -7.40 -15.85
N SER A 113 10.97 -8.67 -15.59
CA SER A 113 9.79 -9.04 -14.80
C SER A 113 9.92 -8.60 -13.34
N LEU A 114 11.10 -8.76 -12.73
CA LEU A 114 11.39 -8.30 -11.35
C LEU A 114 11.30 -6.77 -11.24
N ILE A 115 11.87 -6.05 -12.20
CA ILE A 115 11.84 -4.58 -12.25
C ILE A 115 10.40 -4.10 -12.44
N ALA A 116 9.70 -4.62 -13.44
CA ALA A 116 8.33 -4.21 -13.77
C ALA A 116 7.38 -4.41 -12.59
N GLY A 117 7.41 -5.59 -11.95
CA GLY A 117 6.57 -5.81 -10.77
C GLY A 117 6.96 -4.90 -9.59
N ALA A 118 8.24 -4.60 -9.41
CA ALA A 118 8.69 -3.72 -8.33
C ALA A 118 8.24 -2.27 -8.57
N ASP A 119 8.21 -1.85 -9.83
CA ASP A 119 7.74 -0.53 -10.26
C ASP A 119 6.22 -0.38 -10.08
N GLN A 120 5.44 -1.47 -10.17
CA GLN A 120 4.00 -1.43 -9.85
C GLN A 120 3.72 -1.34 -8.34
N ILE A 121 4.52 -2.02 -7.51
CA ILE A 121 4.32 -2.05 -6.05
C ILE A 121 4.75 -0.74 -5.39
N ARG A 122 5.89 -0.17 -5.77
CA ARG A 122 6.46 1.04 -5.15
C ARG A 122 5.47 2.20 -4.97
N PRO A 123 4.68 2.62 -5.98
CA PRO A 123 3.75 3.74 -5.83
C PRO A 123 2.60 3.47 -4.86
N LYS A 124 2.33 2.20 -4.51
CA LYS A 124 1.30 1.84 -3.52
C LYS A 124 1.78 1.93 -2.07
N ILE A 125 3.08 2.13 -1.86
CA ILE A 125 3.65 2.36 -0.53
C ILE A 125 3.60 3.86 -0.23
N THR A 126 2.44 4.32 0.21
CA THR A 126 2.17 5.72 0.58
C THR A 126 2.67 6.03 1.99
N ALA A 127 2.56 7.30 2.41
CA ALA A 127 2.86 7.72 3.78
C ALA A 127 1.78 7.26 4.79
N THR A 128 0.57 7.01 4.30
CA THR A 128 -0.62 6.62 5.05
C THR A 128 -0.86 5.10 5.05
N ALA A 129 -0.12 4.35 4.22
CA ALA A 129 -0.23 2.91 4.14
C ALA A 129 0.08 2.25 5.50
N PRO A 130 -0.68 1.21 5.90
CA PRO A 130 -0.44 0.48 7.13
C PRO A 130 1.01 -0.03 7.25
N VAL A 131 1.64 0.17 8.41
CA VAL A 131 3.05 -0.16 8.63
C VAL A 131 3.31 -1.67 8.57
N ASP A 132 2.34 -2.47 9.01
CA ASP A 132 2.34 -3.93 9.00
C ASP A 132 2.40 -4.51 7.58
N VAL A 133 1.82 -3.86 6.57
CA VAL A 133 1.94 -4.25 5.14
C VAL A 133 3.09 -3.53 4.45
N SER A 134 3.24 -2.22 4.65
CA SER A 134 4.24 -1.42 3.94
C SER A 134 5.67 -1.81 4.29
N THR A 135 5.94 -2.27 5.53
CA THR A 135 7.28 -2.72 5.93
C THR A 135 7.68 -4.01 5.21
N PRO A 136 6.90 -5.11 5.25
CA PRO A 136 7.17 -6.30 4.43
C PRO A 136 7.26 -6.00 2.92
N ALA A 137 6.43 -5.08 2.41
CA ALA A 137 6.48 -4.70 1.00
C ALA A 137 7.83 -4.05 0.64
N ARG A 138 8.34 -3.13 1.46
CA ARG A 138 9.69 -2.54 1.27
C ARG A 138 10.78 -3.61 1.33
N THR A 139 10.74 -4.49 2.32
CA THR A 139 11.71 -5.60 2.45
C THR A 139 11.68 -6.53 1.22
N PHE A 140 10.50 -6.84 0.70
CA PHE A 140 10.34 -7.63 -0.52
C PHE A 140 10.91 -6.92 -1.76
N LEU A 141 10.72 -5.60 -1.89
CA LEU A 141 11.31 -4.81 -2.97
C LEU A 141 12.85 -4.78 -2.90
N GLU A 142 13.41 -4.69 -1.70
CA GLU A 142 14.86 -4.76 -1.50
C GLU A 142 15.42 -6.12 -1.91
N SER A 143 14.78 -7.23 -1.52
CA SER A 143 15.23 -8.57 -1.95
C SER A 143 15.01 -8.81 -3.44
N THR A 144 13.98 -8.21 -4.03
CA THR A 144 13.77 -8.22 -5.49
C THR A 144 14.91 -7.52 -6.22
N ALA A 145 15.37 -6.36 -5.75
CA ALA A 145 16.53 -5.66 -6.31
C ALA A 145 17.84 -6.46 -6.12
N ARG A 146 18.02 -7.12 -4.98
CA ARG A 146 19.18 -8.01 -4.76
C ARG A 146 19.19 -9.19 -5.74
N LEU A 147 18.02 -9.80 -5.98
CA LEU A 147 17.87 -10.91 -6.93
C LEU A 147 18.14 -10.46 -8.36
N GLU A 148 17.57 -9.33 -8.78
CA GLU A 148 17.83 -8.72 -10.09
C GLU A 148 19.33 -8.49 -10.31
N ASN A 149 20.02 -7.91 -9.33
CA ASN A 149 21.46 -7.67 -9.43
C ASN A 149 22.29 -8.97 -9.43
N ALA A 150 21.83 -10.03 -8.73
CA ALA A 150 22.50 -11.32 -8.76
C ALA A 150 22.41 -11.99 -10.13
N ILE A 151 21.24 -11.91 -10.79
CA ILE A 151 21.03 -12.38 -12.16
C ILE A 151 21.90 -11.55 -13.13
N ARG A 152 21.87 -10.22 -13.02
CA ARG A 152 22.66 -9.30 -13.86
C ARG A 152 24.16 -9.57 -13.82
N ARG A 153 24.67 -9.96 -12.65
CA ARG A 153 26.09 -10.24 -12.40
C ARG A 153 26.47 -11.70 -12.67
N GLU A 154 25.54 -12.49 -13.19
CA GLU A 154 25.74 -13.90 -13.50
C GLU A 154 26.23 -14.74 -12.31
N LEU A 155 25.78 -14.41 -11.09
CA LEU A 155 26.30 -15.01 -9.85
C LEU A 155 25.68 -16.38 -9.59
N SER A 156 26.11 -17.43 -10.31
CA SER A 156 25.58 -18.80 -10.15
C SER A 156 25.60 -19.30 -8.69
N ALA A 157 26.75 -19.18 -8.00
CA ALA A 157 26.88 -19.59 -6.60
C ALA A 157 26.11 -18.66 -5.62
N GLY A 158 25.93 -17.39 -5.99
CA GLY A 158 25.22 -16.39 -5.20
C GLY A 158 23.70 -16.42 -5.39
N LEU A 159 23.19 -17.11 -6.42
CA LEU A 159 21.77 -17.08 -6.77
C LEU A 159 20.91 -17.78 -5.72
N ASN A 160 21.34 -18.94 -5.21
CA ASN A 160 20.59 -19.74 -4.22
C ASN A 160 20.28 -19.00 -2.90
N PRO A 161 21.27 -18.39 -2.21
CA PRO A 161 20.96 -17.66 -0.98
C PRO A 161 20.07 -16.43 -1.24
N VAL A 162 20.27 -15.74 -2.37
CA VAL A 162 19.49 -14.54 -2.72
C VAL A 162 18.05 -14.91 -3.10
N SER A 163 17.84 -15.94 -3.91
CA SER A 163 16.51 -16.43 -4.29
C SER A 163 15.74 -17.01 -3.10
N GLY A 164 16.44 -17.67 -2.18
CA GLY A 164 15.88 -18.14 -0.91
C GLY A 164 15.39 -16.99 -0.02
N GLN A 165 16.17 -15.90 0.09
CA GLN A 165 15.75 -14.71 0.82
C GLN A 165 14.54 -14.03 0.16
N TRP A 166 14.59 -13.84 -1.15
CA TRP A 166 13.48 -13.28 -1.92
C TRP A 166 12.19 -14.08 -1.73
N SER A 167 12.28 -15.41 -1.75
CA SER A 167 11.13 -16.30 -1.51
C SER A 167 10.54 -16.16 -0.10
N ARG A 168 11.38 -15.99 0.92
CA ARG A 168 10.94 -15.76 2.31
C ARG A 168 10.26 -14.40 2.47
N ASP A 169 10.83 -13.35 1.88
CA ASP A 169 10.26 -11.99 1.95
C ASP A 169 8.93 -11.91 1.19
N LYS A 170 8.85 -12.59 0.04
CA LYS A 170 7.59 -12.79 -0.70
C LYS A 170 6.53 -13.44 0.21
N GLN A 171 6.87 -14.55 0.85
CA GLN A 171 5.93 -15.27 1.70
C GLN A 171 5.47 -14.41 2.88
N ARG A 172 6.39 -13.71 3.55
CA ARG A 172 6.06 -12.79 4.65
C ARG A 172 5.06 -11.71 4.22
N LEU A 173 5.24 -11.12 3.04
CA LEU A 173 4.27 -10.13 2.53
C LEU A 173 2.91 -10.78 2.22
N LEU A 174 2.90 -11.97 1.61
CA LEU A 174 1.65 -12.69 1.34
C LEU A 174 0.90 -13.05 2.64
N ASP A 175 1.62 -13.46 3.68
CA ASP A 175 1.03 -13.82 4.98
C ASP A 175 0.29 -12.63 5.60
N VAL A 176 0.92 -11.44 5.60
CA VAL A 176 0.25 -10.21 6.09
C VAL A 176 -0.91 -9.83 5.18
N CYS A 177 -0.76 -9.96 3.87
CA CYS A 177 -1.81 -9.63 2.92
C CYS A 177 -3.07 -10.50 3.04
N GLY A 178 -2.95 -11.70 3.62
CA GLY A 178 -4.11 -12.52 3.99
C GLY A 178 -5.09 -11.83 4.95
N GLY A 179 -4.60 -10.89 5.79
CA GLY A 179 -5.44 -10.07 6.67
C GLY A 179 -6.17 -8.91 5.97
N TYR A 180 -5.75 -8.58 4.75
CA TYR A 180 -6.29 -7.47 3.95
C TYR A 180 -7.16 -7.93 2.79
N THR A 181 -7.09 -9.20 2.38
CA THR A 181 -8.05 -9.76 1.44
C THR A 181 -9.42 -9.88 2.11
N PRO A 182 -10.50 -9.35 1.51
CA PRO A 182 -11.84 -9.64 1.98
C PRO A 182 -12.02 -11.17 1.99
N LEU A 183 -12.47 -11.73 3.11
CA LEU A 183 -13.16 -13.02 3.03
C LEU A 183 -14.22 -12.86 1.94
N PRO A 184 -14.37 -13.80 0.99
CA PRO A 184 -15.48 -13.74 0.05
C PRO A 184 -16.72 -13.52 0.91
N ALA A 185 -17.49 -12.47 0.60
CA ALA A 185 -18.72 -12.21 1.32
C ALA A 185 -19.46 -13.53 1.31
N THR A 186 -19.64 -14.15 2.49
CA THR A 186 -20.67 -15.16 2.64
C THR A 186 -21.91 -14.45 2.15
N SER A 187 -22.35 -14.79 0.94
CA SER A 187 -23.55 -14.27 0.32
C SER A 187 -24.55 -14.15 1.44
N SER A 188 -24.98 -12.93 1.72
CA SER A 188 -26.08 -12.66 2.64
C SER A 188 -27.10 -13.74 2.34
N ALA A 189 -27.26 -14.68 3.27
CA ALA A 189 -28.18 -15.77 3.10
C ALA A 189 -29.55 -15.11 3.09
N THR A 190 -30.03 -14.77 1.90
CA THR A 190 -31.43 -14.43 1.68
C THR A 190 -32.20 -15.58 2.32
N PRO A 191 -33.03 -15.33 3.34
CA PRO A 191 -33.83 -16.38 3.94
C PRO A 191 -34.64 -17.04 2.83
N ARG A 192 -34.35 -18.31 2.54
CA ARG A 192 -35.15 -19.08 1.60
C ARG A 192 -36.56 -19.17 2.17
N PRO A 193 -37.62 -18.78 1.45
CA PRO A 193 -38.97 -18.97 1.93
C PRO A 193 -39.19 -20.46 2.23
N SER A 194 -39.54 -20.77 3.47
CA SER A 194 -39.89 -22.12 3.89
C SER A 194 -41.19 -22.49 3.18
N VAL A 195 -41.12 -23.43 2.24
CA VAL A 195 -42.33 -24.00 1.62
C VAL A 195 -42.99 -24.88 2.70
N PRO A 196 -44.28 -24.68 3.03
CA PRO A 196 -44.95 -25.51 4.01
C PRO A 196 -45.04 -26.95 3.48
N SER A 197 -44.52 -27.89 4.26
CA SER A 197 -44.67 -29.32 4.00
C SER A 197 -46.15 -29.68 4.08
N THR A 198 -46.72 -30.09 2.96
CA THR A 198 -48.04 -30.71 2.93
C THR A 198 -47.99 -32.04 3.67
N THR A 199 -48.62 -32.07 4.84
CA THR A 199 -48.96 -33.30 5.56
C THR A 199 -49.80 -34.19 4.64
N SER A 200 -49.19 -35.24 4.10
CA SER A 200 -49.93 -36.33 3.46
C SER A 200 -50.51 -37.21 4.57
N ALA A 201 -51.71 -36.85 5.01
CA ALA A 201 -52.53 -37.70 5.88
C ALA A 201 -53.05 -38.88 5.04
N ARG A 202 -52.52 -40.07 5.32
CA ARG A 202 -53.09 -41.35 4.87
C ARG A 202 -54.19 -41.77 5.86
N PRO A 203 -55.43 -42.02 5.43
CA PRO A 203 -56.34 -42.88 6.16
C PRO A 203 -56.25 -44.31 5.61
N GLY A 204 -56.18 -45.28 6.51
CA GLY A 204 -56.33 -46.70 6.21
C GLY A 204 -57.79 -47.08 5.92
N GLY A 205 -57.94 -48.23 5.26
CA GLY A 205 -59.19 -48.85 4.85
C GLY A 205 -58.94 -49.80 3.69
#